data_AF-A0A1H6FCK8-F1
#
_entry.id   AF-A0A1H6FCK8-F1
#
_cell.length_a   1.000
_cell.length_b   1.000
_cell.length_c   1.000
_cell.angle_alpha   90.00
_cell.angle_beta   90.00
_cell.angle_gamma   90.00
#
_symmetry.space_group_name_H-M   'P 1'
#
loop_
_entity.id
_entity.type
_entity.pdbx_description
1 polymer ?
#
loop_
_entity_poly.entity_id
_entity_poly.type
_entity_poly.pdbx_seq_one_letter_code
_entity_poly.pdbx_strand_id
1 'polypeptide(L)'
;MFENSKIEAQIISLPGELCCRAQREALLKTADAIIFVLDSRLENLPLNLEHLRRLQSWRDSRDIAPGLIIQNNFEDSAECLSNQQLQQLLNISDRLEKVMSSAASTGQGIREIFVATVRLALNHLTTCREQGQNLFAKVPINNGEKLQHWWQNADLAEATQDGFTALLSAQVDNNDSSLPTIADTASPTLYPLRLERHLPTTPTPDVPVTWRNPPLATRQALQQLNACNLTLVEYAENLWRATDSAQQWYCWSHNEWLHDTLDNALLNLQNHTRLRLLHQDYLPTAHYYTISHQASYRWRLWQIVKTCKTLGQEQKKMHQGLSAEAFIEKLLQQANTLYATFQNLSSVMHLSDLHWDNFQKNPQGHYEYLGPIHEQSETEIMDKTIILDHIQHICGQAVIAAMDDDLDLCAALEHLEKWEIECDAQQCTEMAVRLADLLR
;
A
#
# COMPACT_ATOMS: atom_id res chain seq x y z
N MET A 1 13.65 -24.35 39.78
CA MET A 1 12.53 -24.11 40.70
C MET A 1 12.55 -22.64 41.08
N PHE A 2 11.39 -22.02 41.17
CA PHE A 2 11.22 -20.66 41.69
C PHE A 2 10.19 -20.76 42.81
N GLU A 3 10.55 -20.38 44.04
CA GLU A 3 9.67 -20.46 45.21
C GLU A 3 8.94 -21.81 45.36
N ASN A 4 9.69 -22.93 45.32
CA ASN A 4 9.18 -24.31 45.39
C ASN A 4 8.22 -24.73 44.25
N SER A 5 8.10 -23.94 43.19
CA SER A 5 7.32 -24.27 42.00
C SER A 5 8.19 -24.65 40.80
N LYS A 6 7.68 -25.54 39.96
CA LYS A 6 8.29 -25.88 38.67
C LYS A 6 8.10 -24.71 37.70
N ILE A 7 9.15 -24.36 36.97
CA ILE A 7 9.11 -23.32 35.94
C ILE A 7 8.89 -24.01 34.60
N GLU A 8 7.89 -23.57 33.85
CA GLU A 8 7.63 -23.97 32.47
C GLU A 8 7.68 -22.73 31.59
N ALA A 9 8.55 -22.72 30.58
CA ALA A 9 8.72 -21.59 29.67
C ALA A 9 8.03 -21.90 28.35
N GLN A 10 7.11 -21.02 27.93
CA GLN A 10 6.48 -21.07 26.62
C GLN A 10 7.15 -20.03 25.72
N ILE A 11 7.79 -20.49 24.65
CA ILE A 11 8.43 -19.62 23.66
C ILE A 11 7.49 -19.52 22.45
N ILE A 12 7.03 -18.31 22.18
CA ILE A 12 6.15 -18.02 21.05
C ILE A 12 6.88 -17.03 20.14
N SER A 13 7.05 -17.41 18.87
CA SER A 13 7.54 -16.52 17.82
C SER A 13 6.42 -16.25 16.83
N LEU A 14 6.29 -15.00 16.40
CA LEU A 14 5.43 -14.64 15.29
C LEU A 14 6.28 -14.14 14.12
N PRO A 15 5.86 -14.39 12.87
CA PRO A 15 6.49 -13.76 11.72
C PRO A 15 6.39 -12.24 11.84
N GLY A 16 7.42 -11.53 11.36
CA GLY A 16 7.49 -10.07 11.39
C GLY A 16 6.48 -9.37 10.47
N GLU A 17 5.71 -10.15 9.72
CA GLU A 17 4.73 -9.70 8.74
C GLU A 17 3.60 -8.89 9.38
N LEU A 18 3.14 -7.86 8.68
CA LEU A 18 2.15 -6.90 9.17
C LEU A 18 0.76 -7.50 9.38
N CYS A 19 0.40 -8.55 8.61
CA CYS A 19 -0.85 -9.30 8.77
C CYS A 19 -0.99 -9.92 10.18
N CYS A 20 0.12 -10.12 10.89
CA CYS A 20 0.14 -10.64 12.25
C CYS A 20 0.14 -9.53 13.31
N ARG A 21 -0.16 -8.25 12.99
CA ARG A 21 -0.10 -7.14 13.95
C ARG A 21 -1.03 -7.32 15.15
N ALA A 22 -2.32 -7.53 14.92
CA ALA A 22 -3.28 -7.73 16.01
C ALA A 22 -2.90 -8.96 16.87
N GLN A 23 -2.38 -10.01 16.22
CA GLN A 23 -1.89 -11.21 16.88
C GLN A 23 -0.64 -10.93 17.74
N ARG A 24 0.30 -10.09 17.26
CA ARG A 24 1.48 -9.63 18.01
C ARG A 24 1.08 -8.81 19.22
N GLU A 25 0.22 -7.82 19.05
CA GLU A 25 -0.24 -6.98 20.16
C GLU A 25 -0.96 -7.81 21.23
N ALA A 26 -1.83 -8.74 20.84
CA ALA A 26 -2.53 -9.62 21.77
C ALA A 26 -1.57 -10.56 22.52
N LEU A 27 -0.55 -11.12 21.85
CA LEU A 27 0.46 -11.97 22.50
C LEU A 27 1.40 -11.17 23.41
N LEU A 28 1.81 -9.97 22.99
CA LEU A 28 2.60 -9.05 23.82
C LEU A 28 1.87 -8.75 25.14
N LYS A 29 0.54 -8.62 25.13
CA LYS A 29 -0.24 -8.40 26.36
C LYS A 29 -0.05 -9.52 27.39
N THR A 30 0.24 -10.74 26.94
CA THR A 30 0.42 -11.92 27.80
C THR A 30 1.88 -12.24 28.13
N ALA A 31 2.85 -11.59 27.47
CA ALA A 31 4.27 -11.92 27.59
C ALA A 31 4.85 -11.53 28.96
N ASP A 32 5.65 -12.43 29.56
CA ASP A 32 6.40 -12.14 30.80
C ASP A 32 7.78 -11.53 30.53
N ALA A 33 8.35 -11.81 29.36
CA ALA A 33 9.57 -11.22 28.85
C ALA A 33 9.56 -11.25 27.32
N ILE A 34 10.31 -10.35 26.69
CA ILE A 34 10.34 -10.16 25.25
C ILE A 34 11.78 -10.28 24.75
N ILE A 35 11.96 -11.01 23.65
CA ILE A 35 13.20 -11.02 22.88
C ILE A 35 12.91 -10.32 21.56
N PHE A 36 13.50 -9.15 21.37
CA PHE A 36 13.48 -8.43 20.10
C PHE A 36 14.68 -8.86 19.26
N VAL A 37 14.43 -9.63 18.20
CA VAL A 37 15.47 -10.08 17.28
C VAL A 37 15.72 -8.98 16.26
N LEU A 38 16.88 -8.33 16.36
CA LEU A 38 17.32 -7.26 15.48
C LEU A 38 18.27 -7.82 14.42
N ASP A 39 17.98 -7.53 13.15
CA ASP A 39 18.91 -7.76 12.04
C ASP A 39 19.84 -6.55 11.90
N SER A 40 21.13 -6.73 12.18
CA SER A 40 22.08 -5.60 12.28
C SER A 40 22.61 -5.08 10.95
N ARG A 41 22.17 -5.65 9.81
CA ARG A 41 22.51 -5.14 8.48
C ARG A 41 21.96 -3.73 8.28
N LEU A 42 22.78 -2.83 7.74
CA LEU A 42 22.44 -1.41 7.54
C LEU A 42 21.15 -1.22 6.71
N GLU A 43 20.89 -2.09 5.74
CA GLU A 43 19.68 -2.05 4.90
C GLU A 43 18.36 -2.26 5.68
N ASN A 44 18.41 -3.03 6.78
CA ASN A 44 17.23 -3.38 7.59
C ASN A 44 17.12 -2.52 8.85
N LEU A 45 18.15 -1.73 9.16
CA LEU A 45 18.23 -0.92 10.36
C LEU A 45 17.08 0.08 10.51
N PRO A 46 16.66 0.86 9.47
CA PRO A 46 15.53 1.79 9.62
C PRO A 46 14.24 1.09 10.06
N LEU A 47 13.92 -0.06 9.47
CA LEU A 47 12.75 -0.86 9.80
C LEU A 47 12.84 -1.45 11.22
N ASN A 48 14.01 -1.97 11.60
CA ASN A 48 14.25 -2.51 12.93
C ASN A 48 14.14 -1.45 14.04
N LEU A 49 14.64 -0.24 13.78
CA LEU A 49 14.51 0.90 14.70
C LEU A 49 13.05 1.30 14.90
N GLU A 50 12.25 1.30 13.83
CA GLU A 50 10.83 1.61 13.92
C GLU A 50 10.06 0.55 14.74
N HIS A 51 10.31 -0.73 14.49
CA HIS A 51 9.71 -1.81 15.28
C HIS A 51 10.10 -1.74 16.76
N LEU A 52 11.37 -1.42 17.05
CA LEU A 52 11.85 -1.28 18.42
C LEU A 52 11.23 -0.05 19.12
N ARG A 53 11.15 1.11 18.45
CA ARG A 53 10.51 2.30 19.03
C ARG A 53 9.06 2.04 19.40
N ARG A 54 8.32 1.33 18.55
CA ARG A 54 6.93 0.96 18.87
C ARG A 54 6.84 0.00 20.04
N LEU A 55 7.72 -0.99 20.10
CA LEU A 55 7.81 -1.89 21.23
C LEU A 55 8.11 -1.12 22.53
N GLN A 56 9.02 -0.16 22.48
CA GLN A 56 9.32 0.73 23.61
C GLN A 56 8.11 1.57 23.99
N SER A 57 7.43 2.24 23.05
CA SER A 57 6.21 3.01 23.34
C SER A 57 5.10 2.16 23.97
N TRP A 58 4.92 0.91 23.51
CA TRP A 58 3.97 -0.03 24.14
C TRP A 58 4.41 -0.47 25.54
N ARG A 59 5.72 -0.58 25.80
CA ARG A 59 6.24 -0.87 27.14
C ARG A 59 6.05 0.32 28.07
N ASP A 60 6.33 1.53 27.58
CA ASP A 60 6.20 2.77 28.35
C ASP A 60 4.75 3.09 28.71
N SER A 61 3.78 2.62 27.92
CA SER A 61 2.36 2.76 28.22
C SER A 61 1.84 1.76 29.28
N ARG A 62 2.70 0.93 29.87
CA ARG A 62 2.32 -0.06 30.89
C ARG A 62 2.84 0.32 32.27
N ASP A 63 1.99 0.14 33.27
CA ASP A 63 2.37 0.25 34.69
C ASP A 63 3.49 -0.74 35.04
N ILE A 64 3.42 -1.96 34.50
CA ILE A 64 4.47 -2.98 34.63
C ILE A 64 4.76 -3.56 33.26
N ALA A 65 5.87 -3.12 32.66
CA ALA A 65 6.33 -3.66 31.38
C ALA A 65 7.10 -4.97 31.58
N PRO A 66 6.96 -5.95 30.68
CA PRO A 66 7.85 -7.11 30.65
C PRO A 66 9.29 -6.68 30.35
N GLY A 67 10.27 -7.47 30.79
CA GLY A 67 11.68 -7.24 30.49
C GLY A 67 11.98 -7.45 28.99
N LEU A 68 12.96 -6.71 28.46
CA LEU A 68 13.29 -6.73 27.02
C LEU A 68 14.77 -7.12 26.81
N ILE A 69 15.01 -8.10 25.95
CA ILE A 69 16.34 -8.40 25.42
C ILE A 69 16.36 -8.06 23.94
N ILE A 70 17.38 -7.33 23.51
CA ILE A 70 17.64 -7.07 22.10
C ILE A 70 18.70 -8.07 21.67
N GLN A 71 18.30 -9.03 20.85
CA GLN A 71 19.20 -9.97 20.21
C GLN A 71 19.75 -9.32 18.94
N ASN A 72 21.04 -8.98 18.93
CA ASN A 72 21.73 -8.59 17.72
C ASN A 72 22.06 -9.86 16.91
N ASN A 73 21.30 -10.10 15.85
CA ASN A 73 21.49 -11.23 14.95
C ASN A 73 22.39 -10.82 13.77
N PHE A 74 23.23 -11.75 13.30
CA PHE A 74 24.16 -11.59 12.17
C PHE A 74 25.41 -10.71 12.42
N GLU A 75 25.95 -10.70 13.65
CA GLU A 75 27.22 -9.99 13.95
C GLU A 75 28.41 -10.44 13.09
N ASP A 76 28.36 -11.65 12.51
CA ASP A 76 29.42 -12.21 11.66
C ASP A 76 29.50 -11.61 10.23
N SER A 77 28.56 -10.72 9.85
CA SER A 77 28.55 -10.07 8.53
C SER A 77 29.35 -8.76 8.54
N ALA A 78 30.12 -8.50 7.46
CA ALA A 78 31.03 -7.36 7.34
C ALA A 78 30.34 -5.97 7.38
N GLU A 79 29.00 -5.93 7.25
CA GLU A 79 28.19 -4.70 7.20
C GLU A 79 27.13 -4.63 8.32
N CYS A 80 27.49 -5.09 9.52
CA CYS A 80 26.62 -5.08 10.69
C CYS A 80 27.09 -4.13 11.80
N LEU A 81 26.15 -3.57 12.57
CA LEU A 81 26.46 -2.79 13.76
C LEU A 81 26.88 -3.68 14.94
N SER A 82 27.93 -3.28 15.64
CA SER A 82 28.34 -3.90 16.91
C SER A 82 27.34 -3.59 18.04
N ASN A 83 27.33 -4.40 19.10
CA ASN A 83 26.47 -4.17 20.26
C ASN A 83 26.67 -2.79 20.90
N GLN A 84 27.90 -2.29 20.92
CA GLN A 84 28.20 -0.98 21.47
C GLN A 84 27.59 0.13 20.60
N GLN A 85 27.66 0.00 19.28
CA GLN A 85 27.03 0.94 18.34
C GLN A 85 25.51 0.89 18.44
N LEU A 86 24.91 -0.30 18.60
CA LEU A 86 23.48 -0.44 18.83
C LEU A 86 23.05 0.16 20.17
N GLN A 87 23.78 -0.07 21.26
CA GLN A 87 23.48 0.53 22.56
C GLN A 87 23.47 2.06 22.49
N GLN A 88 24.45 2.65 21.80
CA GLN A 88 24.54 4.10 21.59
C GLN A 88 23.40 4.63 20.72
N LEU A 89 23.12 3.95 19.60
CA LEU A 89 22.06 4.33 18.67
C LEU A 89 20.66 4.27 19.31
N LEU A 90 20.47 3.29 20.19
CA LEU A 90 19.19 2.99 20.82
C LEU A 90 18.96 3.72 22.14
N ASN A 91 19.96 4.48 22.62
CA ASN A 91 19.91 5.21 23.88
C ASN A 91 19.48 4.33 25.08
N ILE A 92 19.97 3.08 25.11
CA ILE A 92 19.55 2.08 26.09
C ILE A 92 20.24 2.37 27.42
N SER A 93 19.45 2.81 28.42
CA SER A 93 19.93 3.00 29.79
C SER A 93 19.88 1.70 30.60
N ASP A 94 21.02 1.36 31.19
CA ASP A 94 21.50 0.09 31.78
C ASP A 94 20.68 -0.59 32.91
N ARG A 95 19.33 -0.67 32.85
CA ARG A 95 18.55 -1.34 33.92
C ARG A 95 17.56 -2.44 33.48
N LEU A 96 16.94 -2.36 32.31
CA LEU A 96 15.88 -3.30 31.91
C LEU A 96 16.00 -3.83 30.47
N GLU A 97 17.05 -3.42 29.77
CA GLU A 97 17.29 -3.70 28.36
C GLU A 97 18.73 -4.15 28.20
N LYS A 98 18.92 -5.31 27.57
CA LYS A 98 20.25 -5.87 27.32
C LYS A 98 20.40 -6.19 25.85
N VAL A 99 21.42 -5.62 25.22
CA VAL A 99 21.84 -6.03 23.87
C VAL A 99 22.77 -7.23 24.00
N MET A 100 22.44 -8.32 23.34
CA MET A 100 23.24 -9.54 23.33
C MET A 100 23.41 -10.03 21.90
N SER A 101 24.64 -10.36 21.52
CA SER A 101 24.90 -10.98 20.23
C SER A 101 24.47 -12.43 20.22
N SER A 102 23.97 -12.87 19.07
CA SER A 102 23.95 -14.29 18.74
C SER A 102 24.17 -14.51 17.25
N ALA A 103 24.68 -15.71 16.94
CA ALA A 103 24.71 -16.24 15.60
C ALA A 103 23.69 -17.39 15.56
N ALA A 104 22.47 -17.09 15.10
CA ALA A 104 21.38 -18.07 15.08
C ALA A 104 21.72 -19.33 14.24
N SER A 105 22.58 -19.18 13.24
CA SER A 105 23.08 -20.25 12.36
C SER A 105 24.07 -21.21 13.05
N THR A 106 24.81 -20.76 14.07
CA THR A 106 25.79 -21.58 14.80
C THR A 106 25.33 -21.98 16.21
N GLY A 107 24.22 -21.41 16.67
CA GLY A 107 23.66 -21.64 18.00
C GLY A 107 24.35 -20.85 19.12
N GLN A 108 25.38 -20.07 18.80
CA GLN A 108 26.16 -19.30 19.76
C GLN A 108 25.34 -18.12 20.32
N GLY A 109 25.32 -17.96 21.64
CA GLY A 109 24.59 -16.88 22.32
C GLY A 109 23.11 -17.18 22.60
N ILE A 110 22.52 -18.20 21.97
CA ILE A 110 21.08 -18.52 22.13
C ILE A 110 20.77 -18.97 23.56
N ARG A 111 21.61 -19.82 24.17
CA ARG A 111 21.39 -20.31 25.53
C ARG A 111 21.53 -19.18 26.55
N GLU A 112 22.50 -18.30 26.34
CA GLU A 112 22.77 -17.15 27.19
C GLU A 112 21.61 -16.15 27.14
N ILE A 113 21.10 -15.86 25.94
CA ILE A 113 19.89 -15.04 25.73
C ILE A 113 18.70 -15.68 26.43
N PHE A 114 18.44 -16.97 26.20
CA PHE A 114 17.32 -17.67 26.83
C PHE A 114 17.38 -17.61 28.36
N VAL A 115 18.53 -17.89 28.97
CA VAL A 115 18.70 -17.83 30.43
C VAL A 115 18.52 -16.41 30.95
N ALA A 116 19.00 -15.40 30.23
CA ALA A 116 18.80 -14.00 30.60
C ALA A 116 17.31 -13.60 30.50
N THR A 117 16.60 -14.03 29.46
CA THR A 117 15.16 -13.78 29.29
C THR A 117 14.34 -14.42 30.40
N VAL A 118 14.66 -15.67 30.79
CA VAL A 118 13.97 -16.34 31.90
C VAL A 118 14.17 -15.58 33.22
N ARG A 119 15.36 -15.02 33.48
CA ARG A 119 15.60 -14.18 34.66
C ARG A 119 14.76 -12.91 34.63
N LEU A 120 14.65 -12.25 33.48
CA LEU A 120 13.79 -11.07 33.33
C LEU A 120 12.31 -11.41 33.55
N ALA A 121 11.84 -12.55 33.04
CA ALA A 121 10.48 -13.01 33.24
C ALA A 121 10.18 -13.27 34.72
N LEU A 122 11.08 -13.94 35.45
CA LEU A 122 10.91 -14.18 36.88
C LEU A 122 10.88 -12.88 37.69
N ASN A 123 11.76 -11.92 37.38
CA ASN A 123 11.74 -10.61 38.02
C ASN A 123 10.41 -9.87 37.77
N HIS A 124 9.93 -9.90 36.52
CA HIS A 124 8.65 -9.30 36.15
C HIS A 124 7.49 -9.93 36.93
N LEU A 125 7.46 -11.27 37.05
CA LEU A 125 6.46 -11.99 37.85
C LEU A 125 6.52 -11.60 39.33
N THR A 126 7.70 -11.43 39.92
CA THR A 126 7.85 -10.93 41.30
C THR A 126 7.25 -9.53 41.45
N THR A 127 7.58 -8.60 40.54
CA THR A 127 7.06 -7.23 40.57
C THR A 127 5.53 -7.18 40.41
N CYS A 128 4.97 -7.93 39.45
CA CYS A 128 3.52 -8.02 39.27
C CYS A 128 2.80 -8.54 40.52
N ARG A 129 3.39 -9.52 41.20
CA ARG A 129 2.83 -10.07 42.45
C ARG A 129 2.88 -9.08 43.60
N GLU A 130 3.98 -8.35 43.75
CA GLU A 130 4.12 -7.29 44.76
C GLU A 130 3.08 -6.18 44.57
N GLN A 131 2.71 -5.90 43.31
CA GLN A 131 1.67 -4.93 42.96
C GLN A 131 0.25 -5.51 42.94
N GLY A 132 0.06 -6.75 43.40
CA GLY A 132 -1.27 -7.37 43.52
C GLY A 132 -1.92 -7.78 42.20
N GLN A 133 -1.17 -7.83 41.09
CA GLN A 133 -1.70 -8.29 39.81
C GLN A 133 -1.87 -9.82 39.83
N ASN A 134 -3.03 -10.30 39.36
CA ASN A 134 -3.33 -11.72 39.32
C ASN A 134 -2.66 -12.38 38.10
N LEU A 135 -1.48 -12.95 38.31
CA LEU A 135 -0.63 -13.54 37.27
C LEU A 135 -1.08 -14.93 36.79
N PHE A 136 -1.95 -15.61 37.54
CA PHE A 136 -2.30 -17.02 37.32
C PHE A 136 -3.54 -17.23 36.43
N ALA A 137 -4.09 -16.16 35.84
CA ALA A 137 -5.21 -16.25 34.90
C ALA A 137 -4.76 -16.42 33.43
N LYS A 138 -3.50 -16.77 33.16
CA LYS A 138 -2.99 -16.95 31.80
C LYS A 138 -3.32 -18.35 31.29
N VAL A 139 -4.08 -18.44 30.20
CA VAL A 139 -4.39 -19.71 29.52
C VAL A 139 -3.09 -20.35 29.03
N PRO A 140 -2.77 -21.60 29.39
CA PRO A 140 -1.53 -22.23 28.94
C PRO A 140 -1.62 -22.56 27.44
N ILE A 141 -0.92 -21.79 26.62
CA ILE A 141 -0.79 -22.02 25.18
C ILE A 141 0.44 -22.92 24.95
N ASN A 142 0.24 -24.22 25.04
CA ASN A 142 1.34 -25.19 24.99
C ASN A 142 1.48 -25.93 23.64
N ASN A 143 0.68 -25.58 22.63
CA ASN A 143 0.84 -26.06 21.26
C ASN A 143 0.18 -25.09 20.25
N GLY A 144 0.48 -25.28 18.96
CA GLY A 144 -0.05 -24.44 17.88
C GLY A 144 -1.58 -24.51 17.74
N GLU A 145 -2.19 -25.66 18.02
CA GLU A 145 -3.65 -25.84 17.95
C GLU A 145 -4.38 -25.03 19.01
N LYS A 146 -3.88 -24.98 20.25
CA LYS A 146 -4.42 -24.13 21.31
C LYS A 146 -4.16 -22.67 21.06
N LEU A 147 -3.04 -22.34 20.42
CA LEU A 147 -2.72 -20.97 20.01
C LEU A 147 -3.72 -20.49 18.93
N GLN A 148 -4.04 -21.37 17.98
CA GLN A 148 -5.07 -21.14 16.96
C GLN A 148 -6.48 -21.05 17.54
N HIS A 149 -6.82 -21.94 18.47
CA HIS A 149 -8.10 -21.90 19.18
C HIS A 149 -8.22 -20.65 20.07
N TRP A 150 -7.14 -20.21 20.69
CA TRP A 150 -7.09 -18.95 21.42
C TRP A 150 -7.31 -17.76 20.48
N TRP A 151 -6.72 -17.75 19.27
CA TRP A 151 -6.99 -16.70 18.28
C TRP A 151 -8.42 -16.66 17.77
N GLN A 152 -9.06 -17.83 17.58
CA GLN A 152 -10.44 -17.90 17.12
C GLN A 152 -11.45 -17.40 18.17
N ASN A 153 -11.08 -17.45 19.46
CA ASN A 153 -11.94 -17.07 20.59
C ASN A 153 -11.50 -15.77 21.29
N ALA A 154 -10.29 -15.28 21.02
CA ALA A 154 -9.89 -13.94 21.42
C ALA A 154 -10.71 -12.99 20.56
N ASP A 155 -11.67 -12.28 21.16
CA ASP A 155 -12.38 -11.19 20.53
C ASP A 155 -11.35 -10.19 20.00
N LEU A 156 -11.02 -10.29 18.70
CA LEU A 156 -10.22 -9.32 17.96
C LEU A 156 -10.94 -7.95 17.86
N ALA A 157 -12.14 -7.83 18.46
CA ALA A 157 -12.96 -6.63 18.54
C ALA A 157 -12.34 -5.52 19.41
N GLU A 158 -11.53 -5.84 20.43
CA GLU A 158 -10.91 -4.80 21.28
C GLU A 158 -9.72 -4.07 20.63
N ALA A 159 -9.19 -4.56 19.50
CA ALA A 159 -8.10 -3.90 18.78
C ALA A 159 -8.58 -2.89 17.73
N THR A 160 -9.88 -2.87 17.42
CA THR A 160 -10.44 -2.05 16.33
C THR A 160 -11.21 -0.81 16.76
N GLN A 161 -11.53 -0.62 18.04
CA GLN A 161 -12.44 0.47 18.46
C GLN A 161 -11.83 1.55 19.38
N ASP A 162 -10.85 1.23 20.23
CA ASP A 162 -10.37 2.20 21.23
C ASP A 162 -9.24 3.12 20.73
N GLY A 163 -8.49 2.74 19.70
CA GLY A 163 -7.45 3.60 19.10
C GLY A 163 -7.97 4.59 18.06
N PHE A 164 -8.99 4.20 17.29
CA PHE A 164 -9.55 5.02 16.21
C PHE A 164 -10.55 6.07 16.73
N THR A 165 -11.34 5.72 17.76
CA THR A 165 -12.37 6.61 18.32
C THR A 165 -11.79 7.68 19.24
N ALA A 166 -10.73 7.38 20.00
CA ALA A 166 -10.09 8.35 20.90
C ALA A 166 -9.34 9.48 20.17
N LEU A 167 -8.86 9.24 18.94
CA LEU A 167 -8.25 10.27 18.09
C LEU A 167 -9.31 11.15 17.40
N LEU A 168 -10.49 10.61 17.07
CA LEU A 168 -11.59 11.39 16.50
C LEU A 168 -12.39 12.19 17.53
N SER A 169 -12.57 11.67 18.75
CA SER A 169 -13.37 12.35 19.79
C SER A 169 -12.63 13.50 20.50
N ALA A 170 -11.30 13.54 20.45
CA ALA A 170 -10.52 14.65 20.99
C ALA A 170 -10.59 15.94 20.14
N GLN A 171 -11.23 15.91 18.97
CA GLN A 171 -11.36 17.06 18.06
C GLN A 171 -12.76 17.68 17.99
N VAL A 172 -13.73 17.16 18.73
CA VAL A 172 -15.10 17.70 18.73
C VAL A 172 -15.67 17.71 20.15
N ASP A 173 -15.16 18.61 21.00
CA ASP A 173 -15.90 19.13 22.16
C ASP A 173 -15.23 20.42 22.64
N ASN A 174 -15.61 21.54 22.02
CA ASN A 174 -15.38 22.87 22.56
C ASN A 174 -16.70 23.65 22.46
N ASN A 175 -17.60 23.36 23.41
CA ASN A 175 -18.71 24.23 23.78
C ASN A 175 -19.11 23.90 25.22
N ASP A 176 -18.40 24.45 26.20
CA ASP A 176 -19.10 25.22 27.25
C ASP A 176 -18.14 26.09 28.07
N SER A 177 -18.71 27.18 28.55
CA SER A 177 -18.04 28.37 29.08
C SER A 177 -17.89 28.30 30.60
N SER A 178 -16.71 28.61 31.16
CA SER A 178 -16.53 29.58 32.28
C SER A 178 -15.12 29.60 32.95
N LEU A 179 -14.52 30.81 32.93
CA LEU A 179 -13.55 31.45 33.86
C LEU A 179 -12.03 31.08 33.81
N PRO A 180 -11.10 32.01 34.14
CA PRO A 180 -11.13 33.48 34.17
C PRO A 180 -10.05 34.16 33.28
N THR A 181 -10.30 35.41 32.92
CA THR A 181 -9.45 36.28 32.10
C THR A 181 -8.09 36.56 32.75
N ILE A 182 -6.99 36.18 32.06
CA ILE A 182 -5.66 36.76 32.29
C ILE A 182 -5.25 37.49 31.02
N ALA A 183 -4.91 38.76 31.22
CA ALA A 183 -4.76 39.79 30.21
C ALA A 183 -3.63 39.55 29.20
N ASP A 184 -3.89 40.09 28.01
CA ASP A 184 -3.03 40.29 26.86
C ASP A 184 -1.53 40.44 27.18
N THR A 185 -0.73 39.47 26.74
CA THR A 185 0.62 39.74 26.23
C THR A 185 0.85 38.90 24.97
N ALA A 186 1.21 39.59 23.90
CA ALA A 186 1.22 39.12 22.52
C ALA A 186 2.00 37.80 22.33
N SER A 187 1.32 36.80 21.76
CA SER A 187 1.90 35.61 21.13
C SER A 187 1.47 35.57 19.66
N PRO A 188 2.33 35.09 18.76
CA PRO A 188 2.21 35.30 17.32
C PRO A 188 0.97 34.59 16.77
N THR A 189 0.28 35.26 15.86
CA THR A 189 -0.83 34.70 15.09
C THR A 189 -0.39 33.39 14.42
N LEU A 190 -0.84 32.27 14.98
CA LEU A 190 -0.92 31.00 14.28
C LEU A 190 -1.93 31.17 13.15
N TYR A 191 -1.42 31.44 11.95
CA TYR A 191 -2.18 31.23 10.73
C TYR A 191 -2.69 29.78 10.72
N PRO A 192 -3.93 29.51 10.30
CA PRO A 192 -4.33 28.14 10.01
C PRO A 192 -3.33 27.60 8.98
N LEU A 193 -2.65 26.51 9.33
CA LEU A 193 -1.77 25.79 8.43
C LEU A 193 -2.57 25.44 7.18
N ARG A 194 -2.42 26.24 6.13
CA ARG A 194 -2.67 25.78 4.77
C ARG A 194 -1.87 24.49 4.64
N LEU A 195 -2.51 23.37 4.29
CA LEU A 195 -1.79 22.26 3.68
C LEU A 195 -1.06 22.84 2.47
N GLU A 196 0.21 23.20 2.63
CA GLU A 196 1.06 23.44 1.48
C GLU A 196 1.07 22.12 0.71
N ARG A 197 0.46 22.12 -0.48
CA ARG A 197 0.51 20.99 -1.42
C ARG A 197 1.96 20.85 -1.87
N HIS A 198 2.79 20.24 -1.04
CA HIS A 198 4.16 19.92 -1.40
C HIS A 198 4.14 18.89 -2.53
N LEU A 199 4.92 19.16 -3.57
CA LEU A 199 5.08 18.25 -4.69
C LEU A 199 5.56 16.88 -4.18
N PRO A 200 4.93 15.78 -4.61
CA PRO A 200 5.38 14.45 -4.22
C PRO A 200 6.84 14.17 -4.61
N THR A 201 7.60 13.55 -3.71
CA THR A 201 8.89 12.96 -4.06
C THR A 201 8.68 11.82 -5.05
N THR A 202 9.39 11.85 -6.18
CA THR A 202 9.33 10.81 -7.21
C THR A 202 10.04 9.51 -6.75
N PRO A 203 9.72 8.36 -7.37
CA PRO A 203 10.40 7.09 -7.08
C PRO A 203 11.89 7.15 -7.37
N THR A 204 12.72 6.60 -6.48
CA THR A 204 14.18 6.53 -6.63
C THR A 204 14.69 5.09 -6.46
N PRO A 205 15.85 4.72 -7.04
CA PRO A 205 16.38 3.37 -6.96
C PRO A 205 16.91 2.97 -5.57
N ASP A 206 17.22 3.95 -4.72
CA ASP A 206 17.85 3.78 -3.39
C ASP A 206 16.85 3.42 -2.28
N VAL A 207 15.80 2.69 -2.64
CA VAL A 207 14.78 2.20 -1.71
C VAL A 207 15.09 0.77 -1.23
N PRO A 208 14.75 0.42 0.02
CA PRO A 208 14.90 -0.93 0.56
C PRO A 208 14.24 -2.02 -0.30
N VAL A 209 14.75 -3.25 -0.23
CA VAL A 209 14.20 -4.41 -0.96
C VAL A 209 12.74 -4.67 -0.60
N THR A 210 12.37 -4.49 0.66
CA THR A 210 11.01 -4.69 1.18
C THR A 210 10.01 -3.64 0.65
N TRP A 211 10.49 -2.53 0.10
CA TRP A 211 9.68 -1.42 -0.40
C TRP A 211 9.46 -1.48 -1.91
N ARG A 212 9.64 -2.66 -2.50
CA ARG A 212 9.62 -2.89 -3.95
C ARG A 212 8.85 -4.15 -4.27
N ASN A 213 8.02 -4.10 -5.32
CA ASN A 213 7.35 -5.28 -5.84
C ASN A 213 7.23 -5.25 -7.38
N PRO A 214 7.72 -6.29 -8.10
CA PRO A 214 8.58 -7.39 -7.62
C PRO A 214 10.02 -6.90 -7.33
N PRO A 215 10.70 -7.38 -6.27
CA PRO A 215 11.89 -6.69 -5.73
C PRO A 215 13.01 -6.40 -6.74
N LEU A 216 13.40 -7.39 -7.55
CA LEU A 216 14.49 -7.26 -8.53
C LEU A 216 14.05 -6.45 -9.77
N ALA A 217 12.86 -6.74 -10.28
CA ALA A 217 12.32 -6.10 -11.48
C ALA A 217 12.03 -4.61 -11.25
N THR A 218 11.45 -4.26 -10.09
CA THR A 218 11.25 -2.87 -9.69
C THR A 218 12.56 -2.12 -9.55
N ARG A 219 13.62 -2.75 -9.01
CA ARG A 219 14.94 -2.10 -8.92
C ARG A 219 15.49 -1.75 -10.31
N GLN A 220 15.40 -2.67 -11.26
CA GLN A 220 15.84 -2.43 -12.64
C GLN A 220 15.02 -1.32 -13.31
N ALA A 221 13.70 -1.32 -13.10
CA ALA A 221 12.81 -0.27 -13.59
C ALA A 221 13.17 1.11 -12.99
N LEU A 222 13.41 1.19 -11.68
CA LEU A 222 13.81 2.41 -11.00
C LEU A 222 15.18 2.93 -11.46
N GLN A 223 16.13 2.06 -11.78
CA GLN A 223 17.41 2.46 -12.36
C GLN A 223 17.23 3.08 -13.75
N GLN A 224 16.32 2.53 -14.57
CA GLN A 224 15.99 3.11 -15.88
C GLN A 224 15.27 4.46 -15.72
N LEU A 225 14.31 4.55 -14.80
CA LEU A 225 13.59 5.79 -14.50
C LEU A 225 14.50 6.90 -14.00
N ASN A 226 15.51 6.58 -13.18
CA ASN A 226 16.45 7.57 -12.65
C ASN A 226 17.32 8.20 -13.74
N ALA A 227 17.47 7.53 -14.88
CA ALA A 227 18.14 8.09 -16.06
C ALA A 227 17.22 9.01 -16.88
N CYS A 228 15.92 9.01 -16.59
CA CYS A 228 14.91 9.84 -17.25
C CYS A 228 14.61 11.09 -16.43
N ASN A 229 14.38 12.21 -17.10
CA ASN A 229 13.83 13.41 -16.46
C ASN A 229 12.31 13.25 -16.36
N LEU A 230 11.82 12.84 -15.19
CA LEU A 230 10.39 12.70 -14.93
C LEU A 230 9.75 14.07 -14.68
N THR A 231 8.67 14.34 -15.40
CA THR A 231 7.77 15.48 -15.19
C THR A 231 6.62 15.04 -14.31
N LEU A 232 6.44 15.71 -13.17
CA LEU A 232 5.38 15.42 -12.20
C LEU A 232 4.21 16.39 -12.36
N VAL A 233 3.00 15.86 -12.52
CA VAL A 233 1.77 16.62 -12.76
C VAL A 233 0.64 16.05 -11.90
N GLU A 234 -0.23 16.91 -11.39
CA GLU A 234 -1.52 16.50 -10.81
C GLU A 234 -2.45 16.15 -11.98
N TYR A 235 -2.74 14.87 -12.17
CA TYR A 235 -3.48 14.37 -13.34
C TYR A 235 -4.99 14.52 -13.18
N ALA A 236 -5.50 14.19 -11.99
CA ALA A 236 -6.89 14.36 -11.60
C ALA A 236 -6.93 14.74 -10.11
N GLU A 237 -8.13 15.07 -9.60
CA GLU A 237 -8.31 15.28 -8.16
C GLU A 237 -7.78 14.06 -7.41
N ASN A 238 -6.84 14.29 -6.50
CA ASN A 238 -6.18 13.25 -5.70
C ASN A 238 -5.27 12.25 -6.43
N LEU A 239 -4.98 12.44 -7.72
CA LEU A 239 -4.12 11.53 -8.48
C LEU A 239 -2.91 12.24 -9.08
N TRP A 240 -1.72 11.81 -8.66
CA TRP A 240 -0.46 12.28 -9.20
C TRP A 240 0.07 11.37 -10.29
N ARG A 241 0.66 11.97 -11.32
CA ARG A 241 1.33 11.27 -12.42
C ARG A 241 2.71 11.86 -12.66
N ALA A 242 3.73 11.02 -12.63
CA ALA A 242 5.05 11.35 -13.16
C ALA A 242 5.29 10.60 -14.48
N THR A 243 5.77 11.30 -15.50
CA THR A 243 6.08 10.68 -16.80
C THR A 243 7.34 11.27 -17.42
N ASP A 244 8.06 10.48 -18.19
CA ASP A 244 9.23 10.94 -18.93
C ASP A 244 8.83 11.69 -20.21
N SER A 245 9.76 12.44 -20.79
CA SER A 245 9.50 13.21 -22.01
C SER A 245 9.10 12.35 -23.22
N ALA A 246 9.52 11.08 -23.25
CA ALA A 246 9.17 10.15 -24.32
C ALA A 246 7.86 9.36 -24.03
N GLN A 247 7.20 9.60 -22.89
CA GLN A 247 5.95 8.94 -22.47
C GLN A 247 6.03 7.40 -22.49
N GLN A 248 7.19 6.86 -22.16
CA GLN A 248 7.43 5.42 -22.02
C GLN A 248 7.19 4.91 -20.60
N TRP A 249 7.23 5.82 -19.64
CA TRP A 249 7.05 5.51 -18.24
C TRP A 249 5.94 6.36 -17.64
N TYR A 250 5.08 5.68 -16.90
CA TYR A 250 4.08 6.32 -16.05
C TYR A 250 4.26 5.86 -14.63
N CYS A 251 4.41 6.82 -13.73
CA CYS A 251 4.41 6.60 -12.29
C CYS A 251 3.16 7.25 -11.71
N TRP A 252 2.30 6.46 -11.08
CA TRP A 252 1.03 6.92 -10.52
C TRP A 252 1.08 6.87 -8.99
N SER A 253 0.47 7.86 -8.33
CA SER A 253 0.30 7.84 -6.88
C SER A 253 -0.97 8.58 -6.47
N HIS A 254 -1.88 7.86 -5.81
CA HIS A 254 -3.07 8.47 -5.21
C HIS A 254 -2.71 9.24 -3.92
N ASN A 255 -3.49 10.25 -3.55
CA ASN A 255 -3.27 10.97 -2.29
C ASN A 255 -3.53 10.08 -1.07
N GLU A 256 -4.44 9.11 -1.16
CA GLU A 256 -4.69 8.11 -0.10
C GLU A 256 -3.57 7.08 0.03
N TRP A 257 -2.65 7.04 -0.93
CA TRP A 257 -1.45 6.22 -0.85
C TRP A 257 -0.31 6.91 -0.12
N LEU A 258 -0.57 8.10 0.45
CA LEU A 258 0.31 8.78 1.37
C LEU A 258 -0.03 8.37 2.81
N HIS A 259 0.95 7.81 3.48
CA HIS A 259 0.80 7.26 4.83
C HIS A 259 1.70 7.97 5.82
N ASP A 260 1.17 8.21 7.01
CA ASP A 260 1.92 8.78 8.15
C ASP A 260 2.84 7.76 8.82
N THR A 261 2.75 6.48 8.46
CA THR A 261 3.61 5.41 9.00
C THR A 261 4.08 4.49 7.87
N LEU A 262 5.30 3.94 8.02
CA LEU A 262 5.83 2.98 7.05
C LEU A 262 4.99 1.70 7.00
N ASP A 263 4.43 1.27 8.12
CA ASP A 263 3.59 0.07 8.19
C ASP A 263 2.37 0.18 7.29
N ASN A 264 1.67 1.31 7.35
CA ASN A 264 0.49 1.51 6.50
C ASN A 264 0.89 1.54 5.02
N ALA A 265 2.04 2.14 4.68
CA ALA A 265 2.56 2.11 3.31
C ALA A 265 2.95 0.69 2.86
N LEU A 266 3.55 -0.12 3.73
CA LEU A 266 3.91 -1.51 3.44
C LEU A 266 2.68 -2.41 3.32
N LEU A 267 1.67 -2.24 4.18
CA LEU A 267 0.39 -2.92 4.07
C LEU A 267 -0.30 -2.58 2.75
N ASN A 268 -0.30 -1.30 2.39
CA ASN A 268 -0.85 -0.83 1.12
C ASN A 268 -0.08 -1.42 -0.09
N LEU A 269 1.25 -1.48 -0.04
CA LEU A 269 2.06 -2.19 -1.05
C LEU A 269 1.69 -3.67 -1.18
N GLN A 270 1.47 -4.37 -0.05
CA GLN A 270 1.06 -5.78 -0.04
C GLN A 270 -0.33 -5.98 -0.66
N ASN A 271 -1.27 -5.11 -0.35
CA ASN A 271 -2.61 -5.14 -0.92
C ASN A 271 -2.58 -4.96 -2.45
N HIS A 272 -1.84 -3.96 -2.93
CA HIS A 272 -1.65 -3.73 -4.37
C HIS A 272 -0.92 -4.88 -5.07
N THR A 273 -0.01 -5.55 -4.35
CA THR A 273 0.62 -6.79 -4.83
C THR A 273 -0.42 -7.88 -5.03
N ARG A 274 -1.33 -8.07 -4.07
CA ARG A 274 -2.41 -9.07 -4.15
C ARG A 274 -3.34 -8.77 -5.32
N LEU A 275 -3.77 -7.52 -5.48
CA LEU A 275 -4.61 -7.09 -6.61
C LEU A 275 -3.90 -7.34 -7.95
N ARG A 276 -2.60 -7.01 -8.05
CA ARG A 276 -1.82 -7.29 -9.26
C ARG A 276 -1.78 -8.78 -9.60
N LEU A 277 -1.61 -9.65 -8.61
CA LEU A 277 -1.59 -11.10 -8.84
C LEU A 277 -2.96 -11.61 -9.30
N LEU A 278 -4.05 -11.06 -8.77
CA LEU A 278 -5.41 -11.41 -9.16
C LEU A 278 -5.74 -10.97 -10.60
N HIS A 279 -5.20 -9.84 -11.05
CA HIS A 279 -5.49 -9.25 -12.36
C HIS A 279 -4.30 -9.30 -13.32
N GLN A 280 -3.35 -10.22 -13.12
CA GLN A 280 -2.09 -10.27 -13.87
C GLN A 280 -2.27 -10.43 -15.38
N ASP A 281 -3.38 -11.02 -15.82
CA ASP A 281 -3.67 -11.27 -17.24
C ASP A 281 -4.11 -9.99 -17.98
N TYR A 282 -4.51 -8.96 -17.23
CA TYR A 282 -5.03 -7.69 -17.75
C TYR A 282 -4.14 -6.51 -17.40
N LEU A 283 -3.07 -6.74 -16.64
CA LEU A 283 -2.09 -5.73 -16.29
C LEU A 283 -0.81 -5.90 -17.11
N PRO A 284 -0.11 -4.81 -17.43
CA PRO A 284 1.14 -4.87 -18.14
C PRO A 284 2.16 -5.77 -17.45
N THR A 285 2.94 -6.50 -18.24
CA THR A 285 4.05 -7.30 -17.70
C THR A 285 5.05 -6.41 -16.93
N ALA A 286 5.24 -5.18 -17.39
CA ALA A 286 6.10 -4.18 -16.77
C ALA A 286 5.34 -3.27 -15.79
N HIS A 287 4.64 -3.89 -14.85
CA HIS A 287 3.84 -3.25 -13.80
C HIS A 287 4.46 -3.52 -12.43
N TYR A 288 4.82 -2.45 -11.73
CA TYR A 288 5.64 -2.47 -10.52
C TYR A 288 5.08 -1.54 -9.45
N TYR A 289 5.43 -1.78 -8.20
CA TYR A 289 5.10 -0.91 -7.08
C TYR A 289 6.33 -0.60 -6.24
N THR A 290 6.39 0.61 -5.69
CA THR A 290 7.44 0.99 -4.75
C THR A 290 7.00 2.06 -3.76
N ILE A 291 7.65 2.12 -2.59
CA ILE A 291 7.42 3.17 -1.60
C ILE A 291 8.56 4.19 -1.67
N SER A 292 8.19 5.47 -1.68
CA SER A 292 9.12 6.60 -1.55
C SER A 292 8.96 7.29 -0.20
N HIS A 293 10.05 7.80 0.35
CA HIS A 293 10.04 8.62 1.57
C HIS A 293 9.89 10.11 1.20
N GLN A 294 8.95 10.81 1.83
CA GLN A 294 8.76 12.26 1.70
C GLN A 294 9.47 13.02 2.82
N ALA A 295 9.88 14.26 2.54
CA ALA A 295 10.60 15.12 3.49
C ALA A 295 9.84 15.38 4.82
N SER A 296 8.53 15.14 4.85
CA SER A 296 7.63 15.30 5.99
C SER A 296 7.48 14.06 6.88
N TYR A 297 8.40 13.07 6.79
CA TYR A 297 8.27 11.77 7.48
C TYR A 297 7.01 10.99 7.08
N ARG A 298 6.61 11.12 5.81
CA ARG A 298 5.48 10.37 5.23
C ARG A 298 5.98 9.43 4.15
N TRP A 299 5.25 8.33 3.95
CA TRP A 299 5.59 7.30 2.98
C TRP A 299 4.52 7.24 1.90
N ARG A 300 4.94 7.29 0.64
CA ARG A 300 4.04 7.31 -0.51
C ARG A 300 4.27 6.10 -1.38
N LEU A 301 3.21 5.35 -1.67
CA LEU A 301 3.23 4.29 -2.67
C LEU A 301 3.17 4.89 -4.08
N TRP A 302 3.94 4.29 -4.97
CA TRP A 302 3.95 4.56 -6.39
C TRP A 302 3.71 3.28 -7.16
N GLN A 303 2.79 3.33 -8.10
CA GLN A 303 2.67 2.35 -9.17
C GLN A 303 3.53 2.82 -10.35
N ILE A 304 4.29 1.92 -10.95
CA ILE A 304 5.19 2.21 -12.07
C ILE A 304 4.82 1.28 -13.20
N VAL A 305 4.57 1.85 -14.37
CA VAL A 305 4.20 1.12 -15.57
C VAL A 305 5.08 1.56 -16.72
N LYS A 306 5.64 0.59 -17.44
CA LYS A 306 6.33 0.83 -18.71
C LYS A 306 5.39 0.57 -19.87
N THR A 307 5.26 1.52 -20.78
CA THR A 307 4.37 1.44 -21.94
C THR A 307 5.13 1.15 -23.23
N CYS A 308 4.47 0.46 -24.15
CA CYS A 308 4.93 0.32 -25.53
C CYS A 308 4.37 1.45 -26.40
N LYS A 309 3.03 1.52 -26.48
CA LYS A 309 2.21 2.62 -27.05
C LYS A 309 0.83 2.56 -26.41
N THR A 310 0.27 3.70 -26.02
CA THR A 310 -1.12 3.73 -25.53
C THR A 310 -2.10 3.63 -26.69
N LEU A 311 -3.33 3.17 -26.43
CA LEU A 311 -4.38 3.18 -27.45
C LEU A 311 -4.69 4.60 -27.92
N GLY A 312 -4.56 5.61 -27.05
CA GLY A 312 -4.78 7.01 -27.42
C GLY A 312 -3.73 7.51 -28.41
N GLN A 313 -2.47 7.10 -28.22
CA GLN A 313 -1.39 7.36 -29.19
C GLN A 313 -1.61 6.61 -30.50
N GLU A 314 -2.19 5.40 -30.47
CA GLU A 314 -2.56 4.65 -31.67
C GLU A 314 -3.72 5.31 -32.41
N GLN A 315 -4.76 5.77 -31.71
CA GLN A 315 -5.91 6.45 -32.32
C GLN A 315 -5.49 7.70 -33.09
N LYS A 316 -4.65 8.55 -32.48
CA LYS A 316 -4.13 9.76 -33.15
C LYS A 316 -3.41 9.49 -34.48
N LYS A 317 -2.90 8.26 -34.68
CA LYS A 317 -2.21 7.85 -35.92
C LYS A 317 -3.07 6.99 -36.85
N MET A 318 -4.01 6.23 -36.29
CA MET A 318 -4.77 5.23 -37.04
C MET A 318 -5.90 5.82 -37.87
N HIS A 319 -6.41 6.99 -37.52
CA HIS A 319 -7.57 7.58 -38.19
C HIS A 319 -7.21 8.47 -39.39
N GLN A 320 -5.92 8.79 -39.56
CA GLN A 320 -5.44 9.57 -40.68
C GLN A 320 -5.52 8.77 -41.99
N GLY A 321 -6.34 9.22 -42.93
CA GLY A 321 -6.43 8.66 -44.28
C GLY A 321 -7.20 7.34 -44.40
N LEU A 322 -8.01 6.96 -43.40
CA LEU A 322 -8.96 5.85 -43.53
C LEU A 322 -10.24 6.31 -44.25
N SER A 323 -10.90 5.37 -44.95
CA SER A 323 -12.28 5.59 -45.38
C SER A 323 -13.23 5.61 -44.18
N ALA A 324 -14.38 6.26 -44.32
CA ALA A 324 -15.40 6.32 -43.28
C ALA A 324 -15.81 4.91 -42.78
N GLU A 325 -15.96 3.95 -43.70
CA GLU A 325 -16.27 2.55 -43.37
C GLU A 325 -15.19 1.91 -42.50
N ALA A 326 -13.93 1.97 -42.92
CA ALA A 326 -12.80 1.36 -42.20
C ALA A 326 -12.53 2.04 -40.84
N PHE A 327 -12.85 3.33 -40.73
CA PHE A 327 -12.81 4.06 -39.47
C PHE A 327 -13.85 3.53 -38.48
N ILE A 328 -15.10 3.38 -38.92
CA ILE A 328 -16.21 2.89 -38.09
C ILE A 328 -15.98 1.45 -37.63
N GLU A 329 -15.56 0.55 -38.53
CA GLU A 329 -15.26 -0.84 -38.17
C GLU A 329 -14.20 -0.94 -37.06
N LYS A 330 -13.13 -0.15 -37.17
CA LYS A 330 -12.09 -0.11 -36.14
C LYS A 330 -12.60 0.46 -34.82
N LEU A 331 -13.40 1.53 -34.88
CA LEU A 331 -13.95 2.15 -33.67
C LEU A 331 -14.86 1.18 -32.92
N LEU A 332 -15.76 0.48 -33.63
CA LEU A 332 -16.62 -0.57 -33.07
C LEU A 332 -15.80 -1.73 -32.49
N GLN A 333 -14.75 -2.19 -33.19
CA GLN A 333 -13.88 -3.23 -32.70
C GLN A 333 -13.19 -2.82 -31.38
N GLN A 334 -12.71 -1.58 -31.30
CA GLN A 334 -12.07 -1.05 -30.10
C GLN A 334 -13.09 -0.90 -28.95
N ALA A 335 -14.28 -0.35 -29.21
CA ALA A 335 -15.33 -0.17 -28.23
C ALA A 335 -15.80 -1.51 -27.62
N ASN A 336 -16.01 -2.54 -28.45
CA ASN A 336 -16.39 -3.87 -27.99
C ASN A 336 -15.30 -4.53 -27.14
N THR A 337 -14.04 -4.40 -27.55
CA THR A 337 -12.92 -4.98 -26.82
C THR A 337 -12.68 -4.25 -25.49
N LEU A 338 -12.87 -2.93 -25.46
CA LEU A 338 -12.87 -2.14 -24.22
C LEU A 338 -13.97 -2.62 -23.28
N TYR A 339 -15.21 -2.76 -23.76
CA TYR A 339 -16.32 -3.25 -22.94
C TYR A 339 -16.02 -4.61 -22.31
N ALA A 340 -15.51 -5.57 -23.10
CA ALA A 340 -15.13 -6.89 -22.60
C ALA A 340 -14.03 -6.79 -21.53
N THR A 341 -13.06 -5.89 -21.72
CA THR A 341 -11.99 -5.64 -20.74
C THR A 341 -12.55 -5.02 -19.45
N PHE A 342 -13.51 -4.09 -19.55
CA PHE A 342 -14.14 -3.44 -18.41
C PHE A 342 -14.97 -4.40 -17.57
N GLN A 343 -15.70 -5.33 -18.19
CA GLN A 343 -16.43 -6.35 -17.42
C GLN A 343 -15.47 -7.16 -16.53
N ASN A 344 -14.29 -7.48 -17.05
CA ASN A 344 -13.28 -8.28 -16.34
C ASN A 344 -12.50 -7.48 -15.27
N LEU A 345 -12.41 -6.16 -15.42
CA LEU A 345 -11.67 -5.26 -14.51
C LEU A 345 -12.58 -4.37 -13.64
N SER A 346 -13.88 -4.62 -13.65
CA SER A 346 -14.90 -3.81 -12.96
C SER A 346 -14.67 -3.67 -11.44
N SER A 347 -13.92 -4.58 -10.82
CA SER A 347 -13.60 -4.54 -9.40
C SER A 347 -12.41 -3.67 -9.02
N VAL A 348 -11.64 -3.16 -9.99
CA VAL A 348 -10.34 -2.48 -9.74
C VAL A 348 -10.11 -1.22 -10.58
N MET A 349 -11.10 -0.81 -11.36
CA MET A 349 -11.04 0.35 -12.24
C MET A 349 -12.13 1.35 -11.88
N HIS A 350 -11.77 2.63 -11.81
CA HIS A 350 -12.74 3.70 -11.60
C HIS A 350 -13.25 4.24 -12.95
N LEU A 351 -14.47 4.79 -12.96
CA LEU A 351 -15.07 5.36 -14.19
C LEU A 351 -14.23 6.51 -14.78
N SER A 352 -13.55 7.28 -13.93
CA SER A 352 -12.60 8.32 -14.36
C SER A 352 -11.37 7.76 -15.08
N ASP A 353 -11.11 6.47 -14.95
CA ASP A 353 -9.96 5.81 -15.59
C ASP A 353 -10.28 5.30 -17.00
N LEU A 354 -11.53 5.45 -17.44
CA LEU A 354 -11.97 5.08 -18.78
C LEU A 354 -11.44 6.11 -19.80
N HIS A 355 -10.21 5.92 -20.26
CA HIS A 355 -9.58 6.74 -21.29
C HIS A 355 -8.61 5.91 -22.14
N TRP A 356 -8.46 6.22 -23.43
CA TRP A 356 -7.56 5.47 -24.33
C TRP A 356 -6.10 5.46 -23.89
N ASP A 357 -5.66 6.51 -23.19
CA ASP A 357 -4.29 6.58 -22.65
C ASP A 357 -4.04 5.65 -21.45
N ASN A 358 -5.09 5.10 -20.86
CA ASN A 358 -4.99 4.13 -19.77
C ASN A 358 -4.96 2.68 -20.26
N PHE A 359 -4.94 2.46 -21.58
CA PHE A 359 -4.87 1.13 -22.17
C PHE A 359 -3.71 1.03 -23.15
N GLN A 360 -3.16 -0.18 -23.25
CA GLN A 360 -2.27 -0.55 -24.36
C GLN A 360 -2.67 -1.90 -24.92
N LYS A 361 -2.25 -2.17 -26.16
CA LYS A 361 -2.34 -3.49 -26.76
C LYS A 361 -1.03 -4.25 -26.55
N ASN A 362 -1.12 -5.44 -25.99
CA ASN A 362 0.05 -6.29 -25.82
C ASN A 362 0.41 -7.03 -27.13
N PRO A 363 1.58 -7.69 -27.22
CA PRO A 363 1.99 -8.39 -28.45
C PRO A 363 1.04 -9.49 -28.92
N GLN A 364 0.22 -10.03 -28.02
CA GLN A 364 -0.77 -11.07 -28.32
C GLN A 364 -2.12 -10.48 -28.79
N GLY A 365 -2.26 -9.15 -28.71
CA GLY A 365 -3.45 -8.43 -29.14
C GLY A 365 -4.49 -8.18 -28.05
N HIS A 366 -4.23 -8.57 -26.80
CA HIS A 366 -5.11 -8.27 -25.67
C HIS A 366 -4.86 -6.86 -25.15
N TYR A 367 -5.90 -6.25 -24.58
CA TYR A 367 -5.78 -4.96 -23.91
C TYR A 367 -5.33 -5.12 -22.46
N GLU A 368 -4.35 -4.29 -22.10
CA GLU A 368 -3.79 -4.20 -20.76
C GLU A 368 -4.09 -2.82 -20.18
N TYR A 369 -4.47 -2.79 -18.91
CA TYR A 369 -4.78 -1.57 -18.16
C TYR A 369 -3.52 -0.96 -17.53
N LEU A 370 -3.21 0.27 -17.91
CA LEU A 370 -2.03 1.04 -17.48
C LEU A 370 -2.27 1.89 -16.22
N GLY A 371 -3.53 2.19 -15.92
CA GLY A 371 -3.92 3.16 -14.89
C GLY A 371 -3.68 2.69 -13.46
N PRO A 372 -3.84 3.59 -12.47
CA PRO A 372 -3.70 3.23 -11.06
C PRO A 372 -4.74 2.18 -10.67
N ILE A 373 -4.30 1.13 -9.96
CA ILE A 373 -5.20 0.14 -9.36
C ILE A 373 -5.59 0.65 -7.98
N HIS A 374 -6.86 0.98 -7.75
CA HIS A 374 -7.34 1.44 -6.45
C HIS A 374 -8.00 0.29 -5.67
N GLU A 375 -7.90 0.28 -4.33
CA GLU A 375 -8.44 -0.77 -3.45
C GLU A 375 -9.81 -0.43 -2.84
N GLN A 376 -10.23 0.83 -2.89
CA GLN A 376 -11.44 1.35 -2.27
C GLN A 376 -12.19 2.34 -3.16
N SER A 377 -13.18 1.85 -3.87
CA SER A 377 -14.45 2.58 -3.91
C SER A 377 -15.51 1.54 -3.65
N GLU A 378 -16.42 1.82 -2.70
CA GLU A 378 -17.67 1.09 -2.60
C GLU A 378 -18.19 0.92 -4.03
N THR A 379 -18.17 -0.32 -4.52
CA THR A 379 -18.60 -0.63 -5.87
C THR A 379 -20.07 -0.25 -5.94
N GLU A 380 -20.37 0.97 -6.40
CA GLU A 380 -21.53 1.14 -7.26
C GLU A 380 -21.31 0.09 -8.34
N ILE A 381 -22.16 -0.93 -8.32
CA ILE A 381 -22.17 -1.94 -9.37
C ILE A 381 -22.26 -1.14 -10.66
N MET A 382 -21.17 -1.11 -11.43
CA MET A 382 -21.13 -0.43 -12.71
C MET A 382 -22.12 -1.17 -13.60
N ASP A 383 -23.35 -0.65 -13.67
CA ASP A 383 -24.35 -1.20 -14.56
C ASP A 383 -23.86 -1.05 -15.99
N LYS A 384 -24.22 -2.02 -16.83
CA LYS A 384 -23.87 -2.08 -18.25
C LYS A 384 -24.10 -0.74 -18.95
N THR A 385 -25.19 -0.05 -18.61
CA THR A 385 -25.54 1.26 -19.17
C THR A 385 -24.46 2.31 -18.91
N ILE A 386 -23.95 2.39 -17.68
CA ILE A 386 -22.95 3.38 -17.27
C ILE A 386 -21.62 3.13 -18.01
N ILE A 387 -21.24 1.86 -18.16
CA ILE A 387 -20.04 1.47 -18.91
C ILE A 387 -20.17 1.89 -20.38
N LEU A 388 -21.33 1.62 -20.98
CA LEU A 388 -21.60 1.98 -22.38
C LEU A 388 -21.60 3.50 -22.60
N ASP A 389 -22.19 4.27 -21.67
CA ASP A 389 -22.18 5.74 -21.73
C ASP A 389 -20.74 6.31 -21.73
N HIS A 390 -19.87 5.75 -20.90
CA HIS A 390 -18.47 6.18 -20.85
C HIS A 390 -17.69 5.76 -22.09
N ILE A 391 -17.89 4.54 -22.61
CA ILE A 391 -17.27 4.11 -23.88
C ILE A 391 -17.72 5.02 -25.02
N GLN A 392 -19.01 5.36 -25.07
CA GLN A 392 -19.55 6.28 -26.06
C GLN A 392 -18.86 7.65 -25.97
N HIS A 393 -18.69 8.20 -24.76
CA HIS A 393 -17.96 9.45 -24.55
C HIS A 393 -16.52 9.38 -25.07
N ILE A 394 -15.80 8.30 -24.73
CA ILE A 394 -14.41 8.05 -25.13
C ILE A 394 -14.27 7.90 -26.65
N CYS A 395 -15.18 7.17 -27.30
CA CYS A 395 -15.22 7.03 -28.75
C CYS A 395 -15.61 8.35 -29.43
N GLY A 396 -16.46 9.15 -28.79
CA GLY A 396 -16.85 10.47 -29.28
C GLY A 396 -15.68 11.42 -29.44
N GLN A 397 -14.71 11.40 -28.52
CA GLN A 397 -13.49 12.19 -28.66
C GLN A 397 -12.67 11.80 -29.90
N ALA A 398 -12.65 10.51 -30.25
CA ALA A 398 -11.99 10.03 -31.45
C ALA A 398 -12.73 10.44 -32.73
N VAL A 399 -14.06 10.44 -32.71
CA VAL A 399 -14.91 10.94 -33.80
C VAL A 399 -14.68 12.43 -34.05
N ILE A 400 -14.68 13.24 -32.98
CA ILE A 400 -14.42 14.69 -33.07
C ILE A 400 -13.05 14.95 -33.70
N ALA A 401 -12.01 14.24 -33.24
CA ALA A 401 -10.67 14.38 -33.82
C ALA A 401 -10.61 13.96 -35.29
N ALA A 402 -11.37 12.94 -35.70
CA ALA A 402 -11.44 12.51 -37.09
C ALA A 402 -12.24 13.46 -37.99
N MET A 403 -13.24 14.17 -37.44
CA MET A 403 -13.95 15.23 -38.16
C MET A 403 -13.03 16.39 -38.55
N ASP A 404 -12.07 16.73 -37.68
CA ASP A 404 -11.05 17.73 -37.99
C ASP A 404 -10.11 17.28 -39.14
N ASP A 405 -10.05 15.98 -39.42
CA ASP A 405 -9.26 15.34 -40.49
C ASP A 405 -10.12 15.00 -41.75
N ASP A 406 -11.23 15.71 -41.99
CA ASP A 406 -12.15 15.57 -43.14
C ASP A 406 -12.90 14.20 -43.24
N LEU A 407 -13.31 13.61 -42.11
CA LEU A 407 -14.16 12.42 -42.11
C LEU A 407 -15.54 12.68 -42.76
N ASP A 408 -15.93 11.82 -43.70
CA ASP A 408 -17.29 11.82 -44.29
C ASP A 408 -18.32 11.23 -43.31
N LEU A 409 -19.02 12.12 -42.61
CA LEU A 409 -20.04 11.77 -41.61
C LEU A 409 -21.25 11.06 -42.21
N CYS A 410 -21.65 11.41 -43.43
CA CYS A 410 -22.80 10.77 -44.08
C CYS A 410 -22.48 9.30 -44.39
N ALA A 411 -21.30 9.05 -44.97
CA ALA A 411 -20.84 7.69 -45.24
C ALA A 411 -20.64 6.88 -43.95
N ALA A 412 -20.15 7.51 -42.87
CA ALA A 412 -19.99 6.87 -41.57
C ALA A 412 -21.35 6.46 -40.94
N LEU A 413 -22.35 7.35 -41.02
CA LEU A 413 -23.71 7.08 -40.53
C LEU A 413 -24.39 5.97 -41.32
N GLU A 414 -24.35 6.03 -42.66
CA GLU A 414 -24.94 4.99 -43.51
C GLU A 414 -24.32 3.61 -43.23
N HIS A 415 -23.00 3.57 -42.99
CA HIS A 415 -22.31 2.33 -42.64
C HIS A 415 -22.73 1.77 -41.27
N LEU A 416 -22.90 2.63 -40.27
CA LEU A 416 -23.40 2.22 -38.94
C LEU A 416 -24.83 1.68 -39.00
N GLU A 417 -25.73 2.37 -39.71
CA GLU A 417 -27.12 1.93 -39.86
C GLU A 417 -27.22 0.58 -40.58
N LYS A 418 -26.37 0.35 -41.59
CA LYS A 418 -26.26 -0.95 -42.25
C LYS A 418 -25.74 -2.03 -41.30
N TRP A 419 -24.72 -1.72 -40.52
CA TRP A 419 -24.10 -2.65 -39.58
C TRP A 419 -25.06 -3.05 -38.44
N GLU A 420 -25.89 -2.13 -37.97
CA GLU A 420 -26.94 -2.38 -36.97
C GLU A 420 -27.91 -3.49 -37.41
N ILE A 421 -28.24 -3.53 -38.71
CA ILE A 421 -29.15 -4.52 -39.30
C ILE A 421 -28.47 -5.89 -39.47
N GLU A 422 -27.16 -5.91 -39.74
CA GLU A 422 -26.40 -7.12 -40.09
C GLU A 422 -25.79 -7.84 -38.87
N CYS A 423 -25.69 -7.19 -37.71
CA CYS A 423 -25.02 -7.75 -36.53
C CYS A 423 -25.97 -8.56 -35.61
N ASP A 424 -25.66 -9.84 -35.39
CA ASP A 424 -26.43 -10.74 -34.51
C ASP A 424 -26.16 -10.54 -33.00
N ALA A 425 -25.10 -9.81 -32.62
CA ALA A 425 -24.70 -9.65 -31.23
C ALA A 425 -25.39 -8.44 -30.57
N GLN A 426 -26.28 -8.68 -29.60
CA GLN A 426 -27.05 -7.64 -28.90
C GLN A 426 -26.21 -6.45 -28.38
N GLN A 427 -25.00 -6.71 -27.87
CA GLN A 427 -24.11 -5.68 -27.35
C GLN A 427 -23.46 -4.84 -28.45
N CYS A 428 -23.15 -5.46 -29.58
CA CYS A 428 -22.64 -4.80 -30.77
C CYS A 428 -23.69 -3.81 -31.30
N THR A 429 -24.93 -4.26 -31.43
CA THR A 429 -26.06 -3.43 -31.87
C THR A 429 -26.25 -2.21 -30.97
N GLU A 430 -26.20 -2.39 -29.64
CA GLU A 430 -26.36 -1.30 -28.67
C GLU A 430 -25.24 -0.25 -28.74
N MET A 431 -24.00 -0.68 -28.96
CA MET A 431 -22.87 0.24 -29.17
C MET A 431 -22.99 0.98 -30.51
N ALA A 432 -23.41 0.29 -31.58
CA ALA A 432 -23.60 0.90 -32.89
C ALA A 432 -24.68 1.98 -32.87
N VAL A 433 -25.82 1.73 -32.21
CA VAL A 433 -26.89 2.73 -32.01
C VAL A 433 -26.35 3.96 -31.28
N ARG A 434 -25.59 3.76 -30.21
CA ARG A 434 -25.00 4.86 -29.42
C ARG A 434 -23.99 5.69 -30.20
N LEU A 435 -23.19 5.06 -31.05
CA LEU A 435 -22.25 5.77 -31.93
C LEU A 435 -22.98 6.51 -33.05
N ALA A 436 -24.05 5.92 -33.61
CA ALA A 436 -24.89 6.59 -34.60
C ALA A 436 -25.58 7.83 -33.99
N ASP A 437 -26.09 7.73 -32.77
CA ASP A 437 -26.65 8.86 -32.02
C ASP A 437 -25.62 9.94 -31.69
N LEU A 438 -24.33 9.59 -31.62
CA LEU A 438 -23.25 10.56 -31.40
C LEU A 438 -22.86 11.31 -32.68
N LEU A 439 -22.99 10.65 -33.84
CA LEU A 439 -22.67 11.22 -35.15
C LEU A 439 -23.80 12.09 -35.73
N ARG A 440 -25.04 11.89 -35.26
CA ARG A 440 -26.20 12.72 -35.55
C ARG A 440 -26.17 14.00 -34.73
#